data_AF-A0A2A9D0T2-F1
#
_entry.id   AF-A0A2A9D0T2-F1
#
_cell.length_a   1.000
_cell.length_b   1.000
_cell.length_c   1.000
_cell.angle_alpha   90.00
_cell.angle_beta   90.00
_cell.angle_gamma   90.00
#
_symmetry.space_group_name_H-M   'P 1'
#
loop_
_entity.id
_entity.type
_entity.pdbx_description
1 polymer ?
#
loop_
_entity_poly.entity_id
_entity_poly.type
_entity_poly.pdbx_seq_one_letter_code
_entity_poly.pdbx_strand_id
1 'polypeptide(L)'
;MPLTPPSGLQHVLVDPAAASVAVVTQVGASLRQFSVGGRDVIDPYGIEEIAPAGHGNILAPWPNRLGDGRYTWDGETYQVPITEPDRVTALHGLVHTERWSLLESAPDRVVLGLTSVPVRGYPWQLAYRATYTLAGPALTVEVAATNLSDSDAPYGIGFHPWLSPGPGSLDEASLRLDANAWVRTNERLLPTGTQELPAAFDFRTARRLGATDLDDAFLEPIRDADGLSWVTLRGSDGRTAELWMDESMSAWQVCSGDHIQPESIRRRGLAAEPMSCIADAFNSGDFLVRLSPGATHSVRWGIRLA
;
A
#
# COMPACT_ATOMS: atom_id res chain seq x y z
N MET A 1 -33.73 4.66 -6.60
CA MET A 1 -32.63 5.16 -5.75
C MET A 1 -31.36 5.10 -6.59
N PRO A 2 -30.50 6.13 -6.59
CA PRO A 2 -29.20 6.02 -7.26
C PRO A 2 -28.42 4.83 -6.67
N LEU A 3 -27.73 4.09 -7.52
CA LEU A 3 -26.89 2.98 -7.09
C LEU A 3 -25.77 3.52 -6.21
N THR A 4 -25.46 2.82 -5.12
CA THR A 4 -24.30 3.14 -4.29
C THR A 4 -23.05 2.64 -5.01
N PRO A 5 -22.00 3.47 -5.17
CA PRO A 5 -20.74 3.02 -5.79
C PRO A 5 -20.19 1.74 -5.15
N PRO A 6 -19.50 0.86 -5.88
CA PRO A 6 -18.89 -0.34 -5.30
C PRO A 6 -17.94 -0.03 -4.14
N SER A 7 -17.22 1.10 -4.23
CA SER A 7 -16.31 1.60 -3.19
C SER A 7 -17.01 2.38 -2.06
N GLY A 8 -18.34 2.49 -2.09
CA GLY A 8 -19.14 3.17 -1.07
C GLY A 8 -19.08 4.70 -1.15
N LEU A 9 -19.22 5.35 0.01
CA LEU A 9 -19.13 6.82 0.09
C LEU A 9 -17.75 7.32 -0.35
N GLN A 10 -17.72 8.52 -0.93
CA GLN A 10 -16.51 9.16 -1.45
C GLN A 10 -16.21 10.38 -0.57
N HIS A 11 -15.10 10.36 0.15
CA HIS A 11 -14.64 11.46 0.99
C HIS A 11 -13.66 12.31 0.20
N VAL A 12 -14.12 13.48 -0.25
CA VAL A 12 -13.33 14.39 -1.07
C VAL A 12 -12.60 15.38 -0.17
N LEU A 13 -11.28 15.42 -0.28
CA LEU A 13 -10.41 16.41 0.33
C LEU A 13 -9.96 17.41 -0.72
N VAL A 14 -9.89 18.69 -0.38
CA VAL A 14 -9.50 19.77 -1.28
C VAL A 14 -8.54 20.74 -0.61
N ASP A 15 -7.51 21.15 -1.36
CA ASP A 15 -6.69 22.32 -1.04
C ASP A 15 -6.80 23.31 -2.21
N PRO A 16 -7.55 24.42 -2.05
CA PRO A 16 -7.76 25.37 -3.14
C PRO A 16 -6.49 26.10 -3.58
N ALA A 17 -5.51 26.30 -2.69
CA ALA A 17 -4.31 27.07 -2.99
C ALA A 17 -3.36 26.30 -3.91
N ALA A 18 -3.24 24.99 -3.71
CA ALA A 18 -2.49 24.10 -4.60
C ALA A 18 -3.34 23.47 -5.71
N ALA A 19 -4.65 23.72 -5.72
CA ALA A 19 -5.63 23.02 -6.55
C ALA A 19 -5.49 21.49 -6.41
N SER A 20 -5.31 21.03 -5.17
CA SER A 20 -5.20 19.61 -4.85
C SER A 20 -6.56 19.01 -4.55
N VAL A 21 -6.77 17.79 -5.03
CA VAL A 21 -7.97 16.99 -4.74
C VAL A 21 -7.54 15.57 -4.40
N ALA A 22 -8.00 15.05 -3.27
CA ALA A 22 -7.87 13.64 -2.93
C ALA A 22 -9.26 13.03 -2.68
N VAL A 23 -9.43 11.76 -3.01
CA VAL A 23 -10.68 11.02 -2.76
C VAL A 23 -10.36 9.73 -2.02
N VAL A 24 -10.86 9.62 -0.79
CA VAL A 24 -10.76 8.42 0.04
C VAL A 24 -12.11 7.72 0.07
N THR A 25 -12.15 6.41 -0.17
CA THR A 25 -13.39 5.65 -0.27
C THR A 25 -13.78 5.01 1.05
N GLN A 26 -15.09 4.85 1.28
CA GLN A 26 -15.61 4.17 2.48
C GLN A 26 -15.14 2.72 2.55
N VAL A 27 -15.20 2.01 1.43
CA VAL A 27 -14.70 0.64 1.35
C VAL A 27 -13.18 0.67 1.32
N GLY A 28 -12.55 -0.10 2.21
CA GLY A 28 -11.10 -0.23 2.32
C GLY A 28 -10.36 0.98 2.87
N ALA A 29 -11.06 2.09 3.16
CA ALA A 29 -10.45 3.40 3.37
C ALA A 29 -9.50 3.78 2.21
N SER A 30 -9.78 3.31 0.99
CA SER A 30 -8.79 3.34 -0.10
C SER A 30 -8.61 4.74 -0.71
N LEU A 31 -7.38 5.09 -1.04
CA LEU A 31 -7.08 6.32 -1.78
C LEU A 31 -7.34 6.11 -3.28
N ARG A 32 -8.53 6.48 -3.75
CA ARG A 32 -8.96 6.28 -5.15
C ARG A 32 -8.39 7.31 -6.11
N GLN A 33 -8.22 8.54 -5.66
CA GLN A 33 -7.72 9.64 -6.48
C GLN A 33 -6.86 10.57 -5.61
N PHE A 34 -5.79 11.08 -6.20
CA PHE A 34 -5.06 12.22 -5.69
C PHE A 34 -4.45 12.96 -6.88
N SER A 35 -4.75 14.24 -7.04
CA SER A 35 -4.22 15.09 -8.09
C SER A 35 -3.88 16.49 -7.56
N VAL A 36 -2.93 17.17 -8.22
CA VAL A 36 -2.47 18.52 -7.89
C VAL A 36 -2.45 19.36 -9.16
N GLY A 37 -3.20 20.46 -9.19
CA GLY A 37 -3.31 21.30 -10.38
C GLY A 37 -3.82 20.54 -11.62
N GLY A 38 -4.72 19.57 -11.41
CA GLY A 38 -5.25 18.71 -12.47
C GLY A 38 -4.32 17.59 -12.96
N ARG A 39 -3.14 17.43 -12.35
CA ARG A 39 -2.18 16.38 -12.66
C ARG A 39 -2.27 15.27 -11.61
N ASP A 40 -2.61 14.05 -12.05
CA ASP A 40 -2.77 12.88 -11.18
C ASP A 40 -1.48 12.48 -10.46
N VAL A 41 -1.42 12.49 -9.13
CA VAL A 41 -0.23 12.00 -8.42
C VAL A 41 -0.26 10.47 -8.34
N ILE A 42 -1.47 9.90 -8.22
CA ILE A 42 -1.72 8.46 -8.33
C ILE A 42 -2.57 8.16 -9.55
N ASP A 43 -2.42 6.96 -10.12
CA ASP A 43 -3.28 6.42 -11.16
C ASP A 43 -4.70 6.17 -10.60
N PRO A 44 -5.72 6.91 -11.06
CA PRO A 44 -7.06 6.81 -10.50
C PRO A 44 -7.86 5.66 -11.13
N TYR A 45 -9.00 5.35 -10.52
CA TYR A 45 -10.04 4.49 -11.11
C TYR A 45 -11.43 5.12 -10.96
N GLY A 46 -12.36 4.68 -11.81
CA GLY A 46 -13.71 5.19 -11.90
C GLY A 46 -14.54 4.96 -10.64
N ILE A 47 -15.51 5.84 -10.39
CA ILE A 47 -16.39 5.74 -9.21
C ILE A 47 -17.23 4.46 -9.21
N GLU A 48 -17.64 3.97 -10.39
CA GLU A 48 -18.42 2.74 -10.57
C GLU A 48 -17.55 1.49 -10.72
N GLU A 49 -16.22 1.62 -10.62
CA GLU A 49 -15.29 0.51 -10.76
C GLU A 49 -14.93 -0.09 -9.39
N ILE A 50 -14.70 -1.39 -9.36
CA ILE A 50 -13.95 -2.02 -8.27
C ILE A 50 -12.48 -1.68 -8.48
N ALA A 51 -11.73 -1.47 -7.39
CA ALA A 51 -10.29 -1.17 -7.45
C ALA A 51 -9.57 -2.19 -8.36
N PRO A 52 -9.00 -1.78 -9.51
CA PRO A 52 -8.62 -2.72 -10.57
C PRO A 52 -7.51 -3.70 -10.19
N ALA A 53 -6.49 -3.20 -9.49
CA ALA A 53 -5.37 -4.00 -8.97
C ALA A 53 -4.97 -3.46 -7.60
N GLY A 54 -5.86 -3.60 -6.61
CA GLY A 54 -5.61 -3.17 -5.22
C GLY A 54 -5.44 -1.66 -5.04
N HIS A 55 -5.80 -0.83 -6.02
CA HIS A 55 -5.45 0.60 -6.04
C HIS A 55 -5.88 1.33 -4.76
N GLY A 56 -4.89 1.90 -4.06
CA GLY A 56 -5.09 2.72 -2.87
C GLY A 56 -5.46 1.93 -1.61
N ASN A 57 -5.47 0.60 -1.65
CA ASN A 57 -5.92 -0.23 -0.53
C ASN A 57 -4.96 -0.16 0.68
N ILE A 58 -5.55 -0.31 1.87
CA ILE A 58 -4.84 -0.66 3.10
C ILE A 58 -4.80 -2.18 3.22
N LEU A 59 -3.61 -2.75 3.37
CA LEU A 59 -3.36 -4.20 3.34
C LEU A 59 -3.03 -4.68 4.77
N ALA A 60 -4.01 -5.21 5.50
CA ALA A 60 -3.84 -5.65 6.88
C ALA A 60 -4.84 -6.78 7.21
N PRO A 61 -4.54 -7.71 8.13
CA PRO A 61 -3.38 -7.73 9.05
C PRO A 61 -2.12 -8.39 8.47
N TRP A 62 -2.09 -8.68 7.17
CA TRP A 62 -0.85 -8.98 6.46
C TRP A 62 -0.84 -8.22 5.12
N PRO A 63 0.26 -7.52 4.78
CA PRO A 63 0.46 -7.02 3.44
C PRO A 63 0.91 -8.15 2.53
N ASN A 64 0.72 -7.95 1.22
CA ASN A 64 1.15 -8.91 0.19
C ASN A 64 0.65 -10.34 0.50
N ARG A 65 1.45 -11.36 0.20
CA ARG A 65 1.06 -12.78 0.22
C ARG A 65 1.24 -13.43 1.58
N LEU A 66 0.42 -14.43 1.85
CA LEU A 66 0.60 -15.44 2.88
C LEU A 66 0.56 -16.81 2.22
N GLY A 67 1.67 -17.55 2.30
CA GLY A 67 1.86 -18.85 1.67
C GLY A 67 0.81 -19.86 2.13
N ASP A 68 0.17 -20.53 1.18
CA ASP A 68 -0.86 -21.56 1.42
C ASP A 68 -2.06 -21.08 2.27
N GLY A 69 -2.19 -19.76 2.49
CA GLY A 69 -3.12 -19.19 3.46
C GLY A 69 -2.95 -19.77 4.86
N ARG A 70 -1.77 -20.28 5.22
CA ARG A 70 -1.54 -21.07 6.43
C ARG A 70 -0.35 -20.53 7.19
N TYR A 71 -0.47 -20.50 8.51
CA TYR A 71 0.61 -20.09 9.41
C TYR A 71 0.47 -20.74 10.78
N THR A 72 1.54 -20.70 11.58
CA THR A 72 1.52 -21.15 12.97
C THR A 72 1.87 -19.99 13.89
N TRP A 73 1.03 -19.76 14.90
CA TRP A 73 1.21 -18.71 15.88
C TRP A 73 1.00 -19.26 17.29
N ASP A 74 1.96 -19.05 18.17
CA ASP A 74 1.96 -19.56 19.56
C ASP A 74 1.57 -21.03 19.69
N GLY A 75 2.04 -21.87 18.75
CA GLY A 75 1.83 -23.31 18.73
C GLY A 75 0.52 -23.76 18.08
N GLU A 76 -0.35 -22.83 17.69
CA GLU A 76 -1.59 -23.12 16.96
C GLU A 76 -1.44 -22.85 15.46
N THR A 77 -1.97 -23.75 14.63
CA THR A 77 -2.03 -23.55 13.18
C THR A 77 -3.35 -22.91 12.78
N TYR A 78 -3.25 -21.86 11.97
CA TYR A 78 -4.39 -21.13 11.42
C TYR A 78 -4.43 -21.27 9.88
N GLN A 79 -5.64 -21.18 9.33
CA GLN A 79 -5.90 -21.23 7.89
C GLN A 79 -6.89 -20.14 7.48
N VAL A 80 -6.45 -19.24 6.62
CA VAL A 80 -7.28 -18.22 5.96
C VAL A 80 -7.62 -18.64 4.52
N PRO A 81 -8.64 -18.03 3.89
CA PRO A 81 -8.99 -18.33 2.50
C PRO A 81 -7.85 -18.02 1.52
N ILE A 82 -7.72 -18.85 0.49
CA ILE A 82 -6.88 -18.56 -0.68
C ILE A 82 -7.61 -17.53 -1.55
N THR A 83 -7.04 -16.34 -1.68
CA THR A 83 -7.59 -15.24 -2.49
C THR A 83 -6.82 -15.00 -3.79
N GLU A 84 -5.66 -15.64 -3.95
CA GLU A 84 -4.87 -15.69 -5.17
C GLU A 84 -4.66 -17.16 -5.59
N PRO A 85 -5.65 -17.78 -6.27
CA PRO A 85 -5.64 -19.23 -6.56
C PRO A 85 -4.43 -19.70 -7.37
N ASP A 86 -4.00 -18.93 -8.38
CA ASP A 86 -2.91 -19.31 -9.27
C ASP A 86 -1.55 -19.45 -8.56
N ARG A 87 -1.37 -18.73 -7.46
CA ARG A 87 -0.16 -18.80 -6.61
C ARG A 87 -0.40 -19.52 -5.30
N VAL A 88 -1.64 -19.97 -5.05
CA VAL A 88 -2.07 -20.63 -3.80
C VAL A 88 -1.72 -19.78 -2.57
N THR A 89 -2.03 -18.48 -2.60
CA THR A 89 -1.76 -17.59 -1.46
C THR A 89 -3.01 -16.86 -0.99
N ALA A 90 -2.97 -16.39 0.25
CA ALA A 90 -3.91 -15.38 0.74
C ALA A 90 -3.25 -14.01 0.58
N LEU A 91 -3.85 -13.16 -0.25
CA LEU A 91 -3.30 -11.87 -0.66
C LEU A 91 -4.04 -10.71 0.02
N HIS A 92 -3.28 -9.77 0.60
CA HIS A 92 -3.70 -8.43 1.03
C HIS A 92 -4.64 -8.33 2.24
N GLY A 93 -4.64 -9.33 3.11
CA GLY A 93 -5.35 -9.23 4.39
C GLY A 93 -6.86 -9.19 4.23
N LEU A 94 -7.52 -8.54 5.20
CA LEU A 94 -8.95 -8.62 5.44
C LEU A 94 -9.65 -7.26 5.36
N VAL A 95 -8.93 -6.15 5.50
CA VAL A 95 -9.58 -4.84 5.74
C VAL A 95 -9.92 -4.05 4.47
N HIS A 96 -9.33 -4.41 3.32
CA HIS A 96 -9.46 -3.64 2.09
C HIS A 96 -10.83 -3.76 1.41
N THR A 97 -11.62 -4.79 1.76
CA THR A 97 -13.00 -4.97 1.27
C THR A 97 -14.07 -4.56 2.27
N GLU A 98 -13.68 -4.15 3.47
CA GLU A 98 -14.60 -3.79 4.55
C GLU A 98 -15.11 -2.35 4.41
N ARG A 99 -16.29 -2.06 4.96
CA ARG A 99 -16.82 -0.69 5.05
C ARG A 99 -16.32 -0.01 6.31
N TRP A 100 -15.49 1.00 6.14
CA TRP A 100 -14.99 1.82 7.23
C TRP A 100 -16.02 2.89 7.61
N SER A 101 -16.08 3.21 8.90
CA SER A 101 -16.96 4.23 9.45
C SER A 101 -16.27 5.59 9.44
N LEU A 102 -17.00 6.63 9.06
CA LEU A 102 -16.53 8.01 9.17
C LEU A 102 -16.44 8.41 10.64
N LEU A 103 -15.25 8.81 11.09
CA LEU A 103 -15.00 9.31 12.44
C LEU A 103 -14.86 10.83 12.47
N GLU A 104 -14.20 11.40 11.46
CA GLU A 104 -13.97 12.85 11.34
C GLU A 104 -13.93 13.25 9.87
N SER A 105 -14.46 14.44 9.56
CA SER A 105 -14.49 15.01 8.22
C SER A 105 -14.25 16.51 8.28
N ALA A 106 -13.26 16.98 7.53
CA ALA A 106 -12.95 18.37 7.28
C ALA A 106 -12.59 18.56 5.78
N PRO A 107 -12.50 19.79 5.26
CA PRO A 107 -12.19 20.01 3.84
C PRO A 107 -10.85 19.39 3.39
N ASP A 108 -9.87 19.32 4.28
CA ASP A 108 -8.49 18.89 4.04
C ASP A 108 -8.12 17.62 4.82
N ARG A 109 -9.07 17.04 5.58
CA ARG A 109 -8.81 15.88 6.44
C ARG A 109 -10.00 14.93 6.52
N VAL A 110 -9.74 13.63 6.48
CA VAL A 110 -10.72 12.60 6.83
C VAL A 110 -10.11 11.56 7.75
N VAL A 111 -10.91 11.09 8.70
CA VAL A 111 -10.56 9.97 9.59
C VAL A 111 -11.61 8.88 9.44
N LEU A 112 -11.16 7.68 9.09
CA LEU A 112 -11.99 6.50 8.95
C LEU A 112 -11.59 5.45 10.00
N GLY A 113 -12.56 4.73 10.54
CA GLY A 113 -12.36 3.68 11.54
C GLY A 113 -12.96 2.35 11.13
N LEU A 114 -12.31 1.26 11.52
CA LEU A 114 -12.82 -0.10 11.35
C LEU A 114 -12.48 -0.92 12.58
N THR A 115 -13.46 -1.59 13.18
CA THR A 115 -13.19 -2.69 14.11
C THR A 115 -13.33 -3.99 13.33
N SER A 116 -12.23 -4.68 13.08
CA SER A 116 -12.27 -5.91 12.30
C SER A 116 -13.07 -7.00 13.01
N VAL A 117 -13.77 -7.80 12.22
CA VAL A 117 -14.46 -8.98 12.74
C VAL A 117 -13.45 -10.13 12.80
N PRO A 118 -13.32 -10.83 13.94
CA PRO A 118 -12.57 -12.08 13.98
C PRO A 118 -13.11 -13.09 12.97
N VAL A 119 -12.22 -13.71 12.21
CA VAL A 119 -12.59 -14.70 11.19
C VAL A 119 -11.91 -16.03 11.46
N ARG A 120 -12.41 -17.09 10.83
CA ARG A 120 -11.69 -18.37 10.83
C ARG A 120 -10.31 -18.14 10.20
N GLY A 121 -9.27 -18.56 10.92
CA GLY A 121 -7.88 -18.35 10.49
C GLY A 121 -7.25 -17.03 10.91
N TYR A 122 -8.00 -16.11 11.51
CA TYR A 122 -7.46 -14.92 12.17
C TYR A 122 -8.45 -14.47 13.27
N PRO A 123 -8.39 -15.09 14.47
CA PRO A 123 -9.40 -14.91 15.52
C PRO A 123 -9.21 -13.63 16.37
N TRP A 124 -8.33 -12.70 15.98
CA TRP A 124 -8.10 -11.45 16.71
C TRP A 124 -8.98 -10.31 16.19
N GLN A 125 -9.49 -9.51 17.11
CA GLN A 125 -10.23 -8.29 16.83
C GLN A 125 -9.30 -7.08 16.94
N LEU A 126 -9.13 -6.35 15.84
CA LEU A 126 -8.28 -5.16 15.79
C LEU A 126 -9.13 -3.92 15.48
N ALA A 127 -8.91 -2.84 16.21
CA ALA A 127 -9.44 -1.52 15.90
C ALA A 127 -8.44 -0.73 15.05
N TYR A 128 -8.85 -0.33 13.86
CA TYR A 128 -8.09 0.49 12.94
C TYR A 128 -8.61 1.93 12.91
N ARG A 129 -7.69 2.88 12.78
CA ARG A 129 -7.96 4.29 12.53
C ARG A 129 -7.04 4.80 11.43
N ALA A 130 -7.58 5.13 10.27
CA ALA A 130 -6.86 5.70 9.13
C ALA A 130 -7.14 7.20 9.03
N THR A 131 -6.09 8.02 8.98
CA THR A 131 -6.16 9.47 8.83
C THR A 131 -5.48 9.88 7.54
N TYR A 132 -6.19 10.67 6.75
CA TYR A 132 -5.68 11.30 5.54
C TYR A 132 -5.70 12.81 5.76
N THR A 133 -4.57 13.48 5.56
CA THR A 133 -4.44 14.93 5.71
C THR A 133 -3.77 15.51 4.47
N LEU A 134 -4.50 16.37 3.78
CA LEU A 134 -4.09 17.09 2.59
C LEU A 134 -3.55 18.47 3.00
N ALA A 135 -2.36 18.84 2.53
CA ALA A 135 -1.77 20.15 2.78
C ALA A 135 -0.96 20.58 1.56
N GLY A 136 -1.42 21.62 0.86
CA GLY A 136 -0.84 22.05 -0.40
C GLY A 136 -0.78 20.89 -1.41
N PRO A 137 0.38 20.59 -2.02
CA PRO A 137 0.54 19.52 -3.00
C PRO A 137 0.81 18.14 -2.39
N ALA A 138 0.64 17.96 -1.07
CA ALA A 138 1.01 16.76 -0.35
C ALA A 138 -0.16 16.15 0.43
N LEU A 139 -0.23 14.83 0.46
CA LEU A 139 -1.15 14.03 1.25
C LEU A 139 -0.33 13.15 2.21
N THR A 140 -0.62 13.24 3.51
CA THR A 140 -0.06 12.36 4.54
C THR A 140 -1.11 11.34 4.97
N VAL A 141 -0.68 10.10 5.17
CA VAL A 141 -1.51 8.99 5.63
C VAL A 141 -0.92 8.39 6.90
N GLU A 142 -1.75 8.28 7.93
CA GLU A 142 -1.40 7.67 9.21
C GLU A 142 -2.43 6.59 9.55
N VAL A 143 -1.97 5.38 9.86
CA VAL A 143 -2.86 4.28 10.29
C VAL A 143 -2.39 3.73 11.61
N ALA A 144 -3.31 3.66 12.57
CA ALA A 144 -3.12 2.98 13.84
C ALA A 144 -3.98 1.72 13.90
N ALA A 145 -3.43 0.62 14.41
CA ALA A 145 -4.14 -0.61 14.72
C ALA A 145 -3.94 -0.98 16.19
N THR A 146 -5.04 -1.18 16.92
CA THR A 146 -5.05 -1.56 18.34
C THR A 146 -5.61 -2.96 18.49
N ASN A 147 -4.92 -3.83 19.23
CA ASN A 147 -5.44 -5.15 19.54
C ASN A 147 -6.48 -5.08 20.68
N LEU A 148 -7.71 -5.48 20.40
CA LEU A 148 -8.81 -5.53 21.36
C LEU A 148 -9.04 -6.92 21.94
N SER A 149 -8.28 -7.92 21.50
CA SER A 149 -8.32 -9.28 22.03
C SER A 149 -7.46 -9.41 23.30
N ASP A 150 -7.60 -10.54 23.97
CA ASP A 150 -6.91 -10.90 25.21
C ASP A 150 -5.61 -11.70 25.00
N SER A 151 -5.20 -11.87 23.74
CA SER A 151 -3.95 -12.53 23.34
C SER A 151 -3.20 -11.73 22.28
N ASP A 152 -1.89 -11.99 22.16
CA ASP A 152 -1.04 -11.37 21.15
C ASP A 152 -1.49 -11.75 19.73
N ALA A 153 -1.63 -10.75 18.85
CA ALA A 153 -1.98 -10.96 17.44
C ALA A 153 -0.73 -10.82 16.54
N PRO A 154 -0.51 -11.71 15.55
CA PRO A 154 0.47 -11.47 14.50
C PRO A 154 -0.05 -10.36 13.57
N TYR A 155 0.76 -9.34 13.31
CA TYR A 155 0.31 -8.15 12.61
C TYR A 155 1.36 -7.60 11.63
N GLY A 156 0.87 -7.19 10.47
CA GLY A 156 1.57 -6.39 9.48
C GLY A 156 0.60 -5.48 8.73
N ILE A 157 1.13 -4.40 8.18
CA ILE A 157 0.36 -3.47 7.36
C ILE A 157 1.17 -2.99 6.17
N GLY A 158 0.50 -2.79 5.05
CA GLY A 158 1.05 -2.14 3.87
C GLY A 158 0.00 -1.34 3.14
N PHE A 159 0.43 -0.64 2.09
CA PHE A 159 -0.42 0.26 1.32
C PHE A 159 -0.16 0.08 -0.16
N HIS A 160 -1.17 0.28 -0.99
CA HIS A 160 -1.07 -0.01 -2.42
C HIS A 160 -1.32 1.21 -3.34
N PRO A 161 -0.67 2.36 -3.12
CA PRO A 161 -0.81 3.51 -4.02
C PRO A 161 -0.08 3.26 -5.33
N TRP A 162 -0.74 3.57 -6.45
CA TRP A 162 -0.17 3.49 -7.80
C TRP A 162 0.27 4.88 -8.24
N LEU A 163 1.57 5.17 -8.27
CA LEU A 163 2.08 6.45 -8.76
C LEU A 163 1.77 6.63 -10.25
N SER A 164 1.27 7.80 -10.63
CA SER A 164 0.97 8.11 -12.03
C SER A 164 2.20 8.75 -12.72
N PRO A 165 2.64 8.23 -13.88
CA PRO A 165 3.70 8.86 -14.68
C PRO A 165 3.21 10.13 -15.37
N GLY A 166 1.89 10.37 -15.38
CA GLY A 166 1.26 11.51 -16.02
C GLY A 166 0.98 11.36 -17.47
N PRO A 167 1.07 12.45 -18.26
CA PRO A 167 1.01 12.29 -19.69
C PRO A 167 2.19 11.41 -20.13
N GLY A 168 1.90 10.43 -20.99
CA GLY A 168 2.89 9.48 -21.49
C GLY A 168 2.79 8.10 -20.83
N SER A 169 3.82 7.30 -21.03
CA SER A 169 3.86 5.91 -20.54
C SER A 169 4.77 5.76 -19.33
N LEU A 170 4.52 4.72 -18.53
CA LEU A 170 5.41 4.33 -17.44
C LEU A 170 6.85 4.04 -17.93
N ASP A 171 7.01 3.54 -19.16
CA ASP A 171 8.31 3.23 -19.75
C ASP A 171 9.20 4.47 -19.96
N GLU A 172 8.60 5.64 -20.15
CA GLU A 172 9.30 6.92 -20.31
C GLU A 172 9.63 7.59 -18.97
N ALA A 173 8.95 7.18 -17.90
CA ALA A 173 9.18 7.73 -16.58
C ALA A 173 10.56 7.34 -16.02
N SER A 174 11.11 8.22 -15.18
CA SER A 174 12.33 7.95 -14.43
C SER A 174 12.01 7.58 -12.98
N LEU A 175 12.49 6.42 -12.54
CA LEU A 175 12.31 5.88 -11.21
C LEU A 175 13.56 6.10 -10.37
N ARG A 176 13.38 6.55 -9.13
CA ARG A 176 14.35 6.40 -8.02
C ARG A 176 13.68 5.62 -6.89
N LEU A 177 14.44 4.73 -6.26
CA LEU A 177 14.03 3.96 -5.09
C LEU A 177 15.15 3.97 -4.06
N ASP A 178 14.84 4.44 -2.86
CA ASP A 178 15.79 4.59 -1.76
C ASP A 178 15.80 3.31 -0.90
N ALA A 179 16.40 2.23 -1.42
CA ALA A 179 16.60 0.94 -0.74
C ALA A 179 17.94 0.29 -1.13
N ASN A 180 18.51 -0.57 -0.29
CA ASN A 180 19.84 -1.18 -0.52
C ASN A 180 19.81 -2.69 -0.79
N ALA A 181 18.70 -3.36 -0.53
CA ALA A 181 18.59 -4.81 -0.67
C ALA A 181 17.33 -5.21 -1.45
N TRP A 182 17.40 -6.36 -2.11
CA TRP A 182 16.31 -6.95 -2.89
C TRP A 182 15.90 -8.30 -2.29
N VAL A 183 14.60 -8.58 -2.28
CA VAL A 183 14.05 -9.85 -1.81
C VAL A 183 13.87 -10.78 -3.01
N ARG A 184 14.64 -11.87 -3.03
CA ARG A 184 14.45 -12.92 -4.04
C ARG A 184 13.22 -13.73 -3.70
N THR A 185 12.36 -13.95 -4.69
CA THR A 185 11.16 -14.78 -4.56
C THR A 185 11.25 -16.08 -5.37
N ASN A 186 10.36 -17.02 -5.04
CA ASN A 186 10.08 -18.20 -5.87
C ASN A 186 9.00 -17.90 -6.93
N GLU A 187 8.58 -18.90 -7.70
CA GLU A 187 7.56 -18.78 -8.75
C GLU A 187 6.17 -18.36 -8.24
N ARG A 188 5.92 -18.50 -6.93
CA ARG A 188 4.69 -18.05 -6.26
C ARG A 188 4.81 -16.64 -5.70
N LEU A 189 5.92 -15.96 -5.97
CA LEU A 189 6.31 -14.66 -5.41
C LEU A 189 6.40 -14.66 -3.87
N LEU A 190 6.74 -15.81 -3.28
CA LEU A 190 7.05 -15.90 -1.84
C LEU A 190 8.55 -15.68 -1.62
N PRO A 191 8.95 -14.91 -0.59
CA PRO A 191 10.36 -14.69 -0.28
C PRO A 191 11.15 -15.97 -0.04
N THR A 192 12.38 -16.00 -0.55
CA THR A 192 13.35 -17.10 -0.38
C THR A 192 14.68 -16.62 0.20
N GLY A 193 14.87 -15.30 0.32
CA GLY A 193 16.03 -14.67 0.93
C GLY A 193 16.24 -13.24 0.44
N THR A 194 17.19 -12.56 1.08
CA THR A 194 17.59 -11.18 0.76
C THR A 194 18.96 -11.17 0.10
N GLN A 195 19.14 -10.34 -0.93
CA GLN A 195 20.38 -10.24 -1.72
C GLN A 195 20.70 -8.77 -2.03
N GLU A 196 21.93 -8.53 -2.48
CA GLU A 196 22.30 -7.24 -3.08
C GLU A 196 21.43 -6.95 -4.31
N LEU A 197 21.21 -5.66 -4.60
CA LEU A 197 20.42 -5.21 -5.74
C LEU A 197 21.02 -5.74 -7.06
N PRO A 198 20.25 -6.49 -7.87
CA PRO A 198 20.63 -6.72 -9.26
C PRO A 198 20.78 -5.39 -9.99
N ALA A 199 21.74 -5.28 -10.91
CA ALA A 199 21.97 -4.03 -11.66
C ALA A 199 20.70 -3.54 -12.40
N ALA A 200 19.84 -4.47 -12.85
CA ALA A 200 18.57 -4.16 -13.50
C ALA A 200 17.50 -3.58 -12.54
N PHE A 201 17.65 -3.78 -11.23
CA PHE A 201 16.75 -3.30 -10.18
C PHE A 201 17.40 -2.26 -9.26
N ASP A 202 18.65 -1.87 -9.53
CA ASP A 202 19.29 -0.76 -8.85
C ASP A 202 18.73 0.57 -9.40
N PHE A 203 17.84 1.16 -8.60
CA PHE A 203 17.22 2.46 -8.83
C PHE A 203 17.62 3.49 -7.75
N ARG A 204 18.72 3.26 -7.02
CA ARG A 204 19.23 4.23 -6.03
C ARG A 204 19.60 5.56 -6.68
N THR A 205 20.02 5.51 -7.94
CA THR A 205 20.12 6.69 -8.82
C THR A 205 18.97 6.70 -9.79
N ALA A 206 18.32 7.86 -9.94
CA ALA A 206 17.18 8.02 -10.83
C ALA A 206 17.55 7.64 -12.27
N ARG A 207 16.76 6.75 -12.88
CA ARG A 207 16.91 6.38 -14.29
C ARG A 207 15.59 5.98 -14.91
N ARG A 208 15.55 5.99 -16.25
CA ARG A 208 14.38 5.55 -17.01
C ARG A 208 14.01 4.11 -16.65
N LEU A 209 12.73 3.88 -16.37
CA LEU A 209 12.20 2.55 -16.05
C LEU A 209 12.23 1.62 -17.28
N GLY A 210 11.86 2.15 -18.45
CA GLY A 210 11.88 1.38 -19.70
C GLY A 210 10.99 0.14 -19.60
N ALA A 211 11.42 -0.97 -20.20
CA ALA A 211 10.71 -2.25 -20.15
C ALA A 211 11.05 -3.08 -18.89
N THR A 212 11.56 -2.45 -17.82
CA THR A 212 11.82 -3.18 -16.57
C THR A 212 10.49 -3.64 -16.00
N ASP A 213 10.40 -4.94 -15.77
CA ASP A 213 9.29 -5.63 -15.12
C ASP A 213 9.63 -5.76 -13.64
N LEU A 214 8.79 -5.18 -12.80
CA LEU A 214 8.91 -5.19 -11.35
C LEU A 214 7.64 -5.78 -10.75
N ASP A 215 7.83 -6.72 -9.84
CA ASP A 215 6.85 -7.15 -8.82
C ASP A 215 7.65 -7.60 -7.60
N ASP A 216 8.49 -6.69 -7.10
CA ASP A 216 9.63 -7.00 -6.23
C ASP A 216 9.60 -6.23 -4.92
N ALA A 217 10.06 -6.90 -3.86
CA ALA A 217 10.27 -6.28 -2.55
C ALA A 217 11.73 -5.84 -2.37
N PHE A 218 11.89 -4.71 -1.69
CA PHE A 218 13.16 -4.07 -1.39
C PHE A 218 13.26 -3.75 0.09
N LEU A 219 14.44 -3.99 0.66
CA LEU A 219 14.75 -3.85 2.07
C LEU A 219 15.90 -2.88 2.28
N GLU A 220 16.20 -2.64 3.55
CA GLU A 220 17.20 -1.67 4.00
C GLU A 220 16.94 -0.29 3.40
N PRO A 221 15.79 0.33 3.73
CA PRO A 221 15.43 1.63 3.19
C PRO A 221 16.54 2.65 3.48
N ILE A 222 17.01 3.33 2.44
CA ILE A 222 17.93 4.46 2.58
C ILE A 222 17.10 5.62 3.11
N ARG A 223 17.53 6.21 4.23
CA ARG A 223 16.85 7.32 4.89
C ARG A 223 17.63 8.61 4.69
N ASP A 224 16.91 9.69 4.40
CA ASP A 224 17.46 11.04 4.39
C ASP A 224 17.61 11.60 5.83
N ALA A 225 17.98 12.88 5.93
CA ALA A 225 18.17 13.55 7.21
C ALA A 225 16.88 13.70 8.05
N ASP A 226 15.71 13.61 7.41
CA ASP A 226 14.41 13.66 8.06
C ASP A 226 13.89 12.25 8.44
N GLY A 227 14.69 11.21 8.20
CA GLY A 227 14.31 9.82 8.48
C GLY A 227 13.39 9.21 7.42
N LEU A 228 13.30 9.82 6.24
CA LEU A 228 12.38 9.41 5.17
C LEU A 228 13.11 8.59 4.11
N SER A 229 12.48 7.49 3.67
CA SER A 229 12.87 6.75 2.47
C SER A 229 11.86 7.07 1.37
N TRP A 230 12.32 7.17 0.13
CA TRP A 230 11.51 7.64 -1.00
C TRP A 230 11.44 6.65 -2.17
N VAL A 231 10.28 6.67 -2.83
CA VAL A 231 10.09 6.25 -4.22
C VAL A 231 9.67 7.49 -5.01
N THR A 232 10.41 7.81 -6.07
CA THR A 232 10.07 8.96 -6.93
C THR A 232 9.87 8.50 -8.36
N LEU A 233 8.76 8.91 -8.97
CA LEU A 233 8.43 8.64 -10.36
C LEU A 233 8.29 9.97 -11.11
N ARG A 234 9.31 10.31 -11.91
CA ARG A 234 9.32 11.53 -12.72
C ARG A 234 8.74 11.27 -14.10
N GLY A 235 7.66 11.98 -14.42
CA GLY A 235 6.95 11.88 -15.69
C GLY A 235 7.63 12.58 -16.86
N SER A 236 7.10 12.37 -18.06
CA SER A 236 7.57 13.04 -19.29
C SER A 236 7.30 14.56 -19.29
N ASP A 237 6.34 15.00 -18.48
CA ASP A 237 6.02 16.41 -18.21
C ASP A 237 7.05 17.09 -17.29
N GLY A 238 8.04 16.33 -16.79
CA GLY A 238 9.09 16.82 -15.92
C GLY A 238 8.70 16.94 -14.44
N ARG A 239 7.44 16.69 -14.09
CA ARG A 239 6.94 16.67 -12.69
C ARG A 239 7.18 15.31 -12.05
N THR A 240 7.22 15.27 -10.73
CA THR A 240 7.57 14.05 -9.99
C THR A 240 6.50 13.70 -8.98
N ALA A 241 5.92 12.51 -9.11
CA ALA A 241 5.15 11.89 -8.03
C ALA A 241 6.15 11.30 -7.03
N GLU A 242 6.16 11.83 -5.82
CA GLU A 242 7.10 11.45 -4.77
C GLU A 242 6.34 10.86 -3.60
N LEU A 243 6.66 9.62 -3.25
CA LEU A 243 6.09 8.92 -2.13
C LEU A 243 7.20 8.61 -1.12
N TRP A 244 6.92 8.84 0.15
CA TRP A 244 7.83 8.56 1.25
C TRP A 244 7.16 7.70 2.31
N MET A 245 7.97 6.93 3.03
CA MET A 245 7.60 6.32 4.30
C MET A 245 8.58 6.75 5.38
N ASP A 246 8.18 6.74 6.65
CA ASP A 246 9.08 6.98 7.78
C ASP A 246 9.58 5.67 8.40
N GLU A 247 10.25 5.76 9.56
CA GLU A 247 10.85 4.62 10.27
C GLU A 247 9.85 3.57 10.77
N SER A 248 8.54 3.88 10.76
CA SER A 248 7.50 2.90 11.10
C SER A 248 7.32 1.80 10.04
N MET A 249 7.97 1.95 8.89
CA MET A 249 7.90 1.03 7.75
C MET A 249 9.27 0.42 7.44
N SER A 250 9.29 -0.86 7.09
CA SER A 250 10.51 -1.67 6.98
C SER A 250 10.88 -2.01 5.53
N ALA A 251 9.90 -2.03 4.64
CA ALA A 251 10.06 -2.55 3.28
C ALA A 251 9.29 -1.71 2.25
N TRP A 252 9.81 -1.73 1.02
CA TRP A 252 9.07 -1.33 -0.18
C TRP A 252 8.66 -2.58 -0.96
N GLN A 253 7.44 -2.62 -1.48
CA GLN A 253 7.11 -3.44 -2.65
C GLN A 253 6.91 -2.49 -3.83
N VAL A 254 7.44 -2.85 -5.00
CA VAL A 254 7.29 -2.05 -6.22
C VAL A 254 6.79 -2.94 -7.34
N CYS A 255 5.67 -2.56 -7.95
CA CYS A 255 5.06 -3.31 -9.04
C CYS A 255 4.79 -2.40 -10.24
N SER A 256 5.30 -2.75 -11.42
CA SER A 256 5.05 -2.03 -12.67
C SER A 256 3.76 -2.48 -13.38
N GLY A 257 3.05 -3.47 -12.84
CA GLY A 257 1.74 -3.87 -13.33
C GLY A 257 1.79 -4.62 -14.66
N ASP A 258 2.85 -5.37 -14.96
CA ASP A 258 3.01 -6.13 -16.21
C ASP A 258 2.08 -7.33 -16.27
N HIS A 259 1.80 -7.95 -15.12
CA HIS A 259 1.07 -9.22 -15.02
C HIS A 259 -0.36 -9.07 -14.53
N ILE A 260 -0.88 -7.84 -14.40
CA ILE A 260 -2.22 -7.57 -13.90
C ILE A 260 -3.28 -7.72 -15.00
N GLN A 261 -4.53 -7.90 -14.56
CA GLN A 261 -5.72 -7.95 -15.41
C GLN A 261 -6.71 -6.86 -14.99
N PRO A 262 -7.48 -6.28 -15.92
CA PRO A 262 -7.40 -6.51 -17.37
C PRO A 262 -6.13 -5.93 -18.00
N GLU A 263 -5.75 -6.39 -19.20
CA GLU A 263 -4.57 -5.89 -19.93
C GLU A 263 -4.58 -4.35 -20.11
N SER A 264 -5.77 -3.74 -20.18
CA SER A 264 -5.94 -2.30 -20.37
C SER A 264 -5.42 -1.42 -19.22
N ILE A 265 -5.16 -1.99 -18.04
CA ILE A 265 -4.58 -1.25 -16.90
C ILE A 265 -3.09 -1.53 -16.70
N ARG A 266 -2.49 -2.41 -17.51
CA ARG A 266 -1.07 -2.76 -17.37
C ARG A 266 -0.19 -1.54 -17.59
N ARG A 267 0.81 -1.38 -16.73
CA ARG A 267 1.81 -0.31 -16.79
C ARG A 267 1.22 1.11 -16.90
N ARG A 268 -0.01 1.31 -16.42
CA ARG A 268 -0.65 2.64 -16.36
C ARG A 268 -0.07 3.51 -15.24
N GLY A 269 0.40 2.87 -14.19
CA GLY A 269 1.13 3.47 -13.07
C GLY A 269 2.12 2.48 -12.45
N LEU A 270 2.85 2.93 -11.43
CA LEU A 270 3.77 2.12 -10.64
C LEU A 270 3.23 1.97 -9.22
N ALA A 271 2.89 0.77 -8.77
CA ALA A 271 2.62 0.56 -7.36
C ALA A 271 3.90 0.80 -6.55
N ALA A 272 3.85 1.74 -5.61
CA ALA A 272 4.96 2.06 -4.70
C ALA A 272 4.46 1.85 -3.27
N GLU A 273 4.70 0.66 -2.74
CA GLU A 273 3.96 0.12 -1.61
C GLU A 273 4.83 0.13 -0.35
N PRO A 274 4.63 1.09 0.57
CA PRO A 274 5.30 1.03 1.86
C PRO A 274 4.68 -0.09 2.70
N MET A 275 5.52 -0.91 3.33
CA MET A 275 5.09 -2.05 4.16
C MET A 275 5.83 -2.10 5.50
N SER A 276 5.13 -2.45 6.57
CA SER A 276 5.72 -2.68 7.89
C SER A 276 6.45 -4.03 7.95
N CYS A 277 6.04 -5.00 7.14
CA CYS A 277 6.66 -6.30 6.99
C CYS A 277 6.58 -6.83 5.56
N ILE A 278 7.38 -7.83 5.23
CA ILE A 278 7.43 -8.43 3.89
C ILE A 278 6.28 -9.43 3.67
N ALA A 279 6.14 -9.88 2.41
CA ALA A 279 5.30 -11.02 2.08
C ALA A 279 5.67 -12.25 2.94
N ASP A 280 4.66 -13.01 3.33
CA ASP A 280 4.77 -14.23 4.12
C ASP A 280 5.39 -14.06 5.52
N ALA A 281 5.43 -12.83 6.05
CA ALA A 281 6.00 -12.52 7.36
C ALA A 281 5.33 -13.29 8.51
N PHE A 282 4.09 -13.77 8.37
CA PHE A 282 3.45 -14.63 9.37
C PHE A 282 4.15 -15.99 9.52
N ASN A 283 4.83 -16.45 8.46
CA ASN A 283 5.62 -17.68 8.46
C ASN A 283 7.11 -17.42 8.67
N SER A 284 7.67 -16.36 8.07
CA SER A 284 9.10 -16.06 8.22
C SER A 284 9.45 -15.33 9.53
N GLY A 285 8.50 -14.57 10.07
CA GLY A 285 8.70 -13.66 11.21
C GLY A 285 9.36 -12.33 10.84
N ASP A 286 9.75 -12.14 9.58
CA ASP A 286 10.53 -10.96 9.16
C ASP A 286 9.71 -9.68 9.30
N PHE A 287 10.16 -8.82 10.22
CA PHE A 287 9.50 -7.56 10.60
C PHE A 287 8.04 -7.71 11.06
N LEU A 288 7.62 -8.94 11.41
CA LEU A 288 6.27 -9.20 11.89
C LEU A 288 6.07 -8.55 13.26
N VAL A 289 4.99 -7.80 13.41
CA VAL A 289 4.63 -7.18 14.69
C VAL A 289 3.88 -8.21 15.53
N ARG A 290 4.39 -8.49 16.73
CA ARG A 290 3.60 -9.12 17.80
C ARG A 290 2.80 -8.02 18.51
N LEU A 291 1.53 -7.90 18.20
CA LEU A 291 0.68 -6.84 18.75
C LEU A 291 -0.03 -7.33 20.02
N SER A 292 0.47 -6.94 21.19
CA SER A 292 -0.07 -7.37 22.48
C SER A 292 -1.46 -6.80 22.81
N PRO A 293 -2.22 -7.44 23.71
CA PRO A 293 -3.53 -6.95 24.17
C PRO A 293 -3.48 -5.47 24.59
N GLY A 294 -4.35 -4.65 24.00
CA GLY A 294 -4.43 -3.21 24.25
C GLY A 294 -3.30 -2.37 23.64
N ALA A 295 -2.27 -2.99 23.05
CA ALA A 295 -1.20 -2.26 22.38
C ALA A 295 -1.66 -1.72 21.02
N THR A 296 -1.03 -0.62 20.60
CA THR A 296 -1.26 0.04 19.31
C THR A 296 0.03 0.06 18.49
N HIS A 297 -0.07 -0.33 17.22
CA HIS A 297 0.96 -0.09 16.22
C HIS A 297 0.51 1.04 15.29
N SER A 298 1.38 2.01 15.03
CA SER A 298 1.09 3.16 14.17
C SER A 298 2.12 3.29 13.07
N VAL A 299 1.64 3.51 11.84
CA VAL A 299 2.49 3.70 10.66
C VAL A 299 2.14 4.97 9.93
N ARG A 300 3.13 5.54 9.24
CA ARG A 300 2.96 6.79 8.50
C ARG A 300 3.75 6.80 7.20
N TRP A 301 3.11 7.34 6.18
CA TRP A 301 3.69 7.61 4.87
C TRP A 301 3.02 8.84 4.26
N GLY A 302 3.57 9.34 3.16
CA GLY A 302 2.93 10.42 2.42
C GLY A 302 3.35 10.47 0.97
N ILE A 303 2.62 11.26 0.21
CA ILE A 303 2.78 11.39 -1.23
C ILE A 303 2.57 12.85 -1.64
N ARG A 304 3.35 13.33 -2.60
CA ARG A 304 3.22 14.70 -3.14
C ARG A 304 3.53 14.76 -4.62
N LEU A 305 3.15 15.88 -5.23
CA LEU A 305 3.63 16.26 -6.56
C LEU A 305 4.67 17.38 -6.43
N ALA A 306 5.87 17.15 -6.96
CA ALA A 306 6.98 18.11 -7.04
C ALA A 306 7.21 18.61 -8.47
#